data_AF-A0AAE7BRD7-F1
#
_entry.id   AF-A0AAE7BRD7-F1
#
_cell.length_a   1.000
_cell.length_b   1.000
_cell.length_c   1.000
_cell.angle_alpha   90.00
_cell.angle_beta   90.00
_cell.angle_gamma   90.00
#
_symmetry.space_group_name_H-M   'P 1'
#
loop_
_entity.id
_entity.type
_entity.pdbx_description
1 polymer ?
#
loop_
_entity_poly.entity_id
_entity_poly.type
_entity_poly.pdbx_seq_one_letter_code
_entity_poly.pdbx_strand_id
1 'polypeptide(L)'
;MRNNSTINISNIKQSIMVKDLQGANKLGVVAMPYLGIYLPIYDKPYDQYALTKGANRLKPVDQNQNVLTANIWSGNLMLVAHNYTDGTTMFSALQQNTGQVEPYIIAGNVQKNYWLKGREAYVATEDFVCKYTIEYQKVVSEYDISIRKDTPNSIIQIITCLEPKDDMRIITVGNLTKKYTWDEIPFDVAKYFDNEIYPFNVR
;
A
#
# COMPACT_ATOMS: atom_id res chain seq x y z
N MET A 1 14.02 -11.64 -27.98
CA MET A 1 12.98 -12.59 -27.54
C MET A 1 13.67 -13.65 -26.69
N ARG A 2 13.59 -13.56 -25.36
CA ARG A 2 13.97 -14.69 -24.50
C ARG A 2 12.72 -15.56 -24.32
N ASN A 3 12.91 -16.86 -24.40
CA ASN A 3 11.88 -17.90 -24.30
C ASN A 3 10.96 -17.63 -23.11
N ASN A 4 9.66 -17.86 -23.30
CA ASN A 4 8.65 -17.96 -22.24
C ASN A 4 9.13 -18.98 -21.18
N SER A 5 9.91 -18.52 -20.21
CA SER A 5 10.00 -19.17 -18.91
C SER A 5 8.60 -19.13 -18.35
N THR A 6 8.00 -20.32 -18.21
CA THR A 6 6.70 -20.48 -17.55
C THR A 6 6.79 -19.77 -16.20
N ILE A 7 6.10 -18.64 -16.07
CA ILE A 7 6.03 -17.87 -14.83
C ILE A 7 5.59 -18.86 -13.75
N ASN A 8 6.44 -19.08 -12.75
CA ASN A 8 6.22 -20.07 -11.71
C ASN A 8 5.85 -19.34 -10.42
N ILE A 9 4.65 -19.62 -9.89
CA ILE A 9 4.13 -19.01 -8.67
C ILE A 9 5.10 -19.21 -7.49
N SER A 10 5.80 -20.35 -7.41
CA SER A 10 6.81 -20.58 -6.38
C SER A 10 8.01 -19.63 -6.50
N ASN A 11 8.43 -19.29 -7.72
CA ASN A 11 9.52 -18.34 -7.93
C ASN A 11 9.08 -16.91 -7.58
N ILE A 12 7.84 -16.53 -7.93
CA ILE A 12 7.25 -15.24 -7.52
C ILE A 12 7.20 -15.16 -5.98
N LYS A 13 6.70 -16.20 -5.32
CA LYS A 13 6.65 -16.28 -3.85
C LYS A 13 8.02 -16.05 -3.22
N GLN A 14 9.06 -16.65 -3.77
CA GLN A 14 10.42 -16.49 -3.27
C GLN A 14 10.96 -15.07 -3.53
N SER A 15 10.70 -14.50 -4.71
CA SER A 15 11.22 -13.19 -5.11
C SER A 15 10.67 -12.04 -4.24
N ILE A 16 9.40 -12.11 -3.83
CA ILE A 16 8.81 -11.07 -2.98
C ILE A 16 9.44 -10.96 -1.59
N MET A 17 10.14 -12.00 -1.13
CA MET A 17 10.80 -12.03 0.17
C MET A 17 12.32 -11.81 0.10
N VAL A 18 12.89 -11.62 -1.10
CA VAL A 18 14.31 -11.32 -1.26
C VAL A 18 14.65 -10.03 -0.52
N LYS A 19 15.60 -10.12 0.42
CA LYS A 19 16.11 -8.97 1.18
C LYS A 19 16.91 -8.07 0.25
N ASP A 20 16.41 -6.86 0.06
CA ASP A 20 16.93 -5.83 -0.85
C ASP A 20 17.25 -4.52 -0.12
N LEU A 21 16.94 -4.41 1.18
CA LEU A 21 17.23 -3.25 2.01
C LEU A 21 17.98 -3.63 3.29
N GLN A 22 19.21 -3.16 3.43
CA GLN A 22 20.02 -3.40 4.63
C GLN A 22 19.39 -2.73 5.86
N GLY A 23 19.22 -3.51 6.94
CA GLY A 23 18.71 -2.98 8.21
C GLY A 23 17.19 -2.73 8.24
N ALA A 24 16.44 -3.29 7.30
CA ALA A 24 14.98 -3.34 7.32
C ALA A 24 14.49 -4.75 7.00
N ASN A 25 13.41 -5.19 7.64
CA ASN A 25 12.79 -6.46 7.26
C ASN A 25 11.79 -6.21 6.14
N LYS A 26 11.99 -6.89 5.01
CA LYS A 26 10.97 -6.97 3.96
C LYS A 26 9.84 -7.86 4.43
N LEU A 27 8.63 -7.32 4.43
CA LEU A 27 7.41 -8.00 4.84
C LEU A 27 6.66 -8.62 3.67
N GLY A 28 6.92 -8.12 2.45
CA GLY A 28 6.22 -8.55 1.25
C GLY A 28 6.16 -7.44 0.20
N VAL A 29 5.09 -7.45 -0.61
CA VAL A 29 4.85 -6.50 -1.70
C VAL A 29 3.39 -6.05 -1.71
N VAL A 30 3.17 -4.76 -1.95
CA VAL A 30 1.84 -4.19 -2.23
C VAL A 30 1.72 -3.89 -3.72
N ALA A 31 0.57 -4.23 -4.30
CA ALA A 31 0.23 -3.95 -5.69
C ALA A 31 -1.14 -3.28 -5.82
N MET A 32 -1.23 -2.22 -6.61
CA MET A 32 -2.50 -1.68 -7.13
C MET A 32 -2.41 -1.59 -8.66
N PRO A 33 -2.74 -2.67 -9.38
CA PRO A 33 -2.52 -2.76 -10.82
C PRO A 33 -3.20 -1.64 -11.62
N TYR A 34 -4.39 -1.22 -11.20
CA TYR A 34 -5.12 -0.11 -11.83
C TYR A 34 -4.34 1.21 -11.86
N LEU A 35 -3.44 1.41 -10.89
CA LEU A 35 -2.61 2.61 -10.75
C LEU A 35 -1.14 2.37 -11.09
N GLY A 36 -0.76 1.16 -11.51
CA GLY A 36 0.63 0.81 -11.75
C GLY A 36 1.51 0.87 -10.50
N ILE A 37 0.93 0.74 -9.30
CA ILE A 37 1.68 0.77 -8.03
C ILE A 37 2.14 -0.66 -7.72
N TYR A 38 3.45 -0.84 -7.54
CA TYR A 38 4.10 -2.08 -7.15
C TYR A 38 5.27 -1.73 -6.23
N LEU A 39 5.13 -1.98 -4.93
CA LEU A 39 6.15 -1.57 -3.96
C LEU A 39 6.51 -2.70 -2.99
N PRO A 40 7.80 -2.84 -2.64
CA PRO A 40 8.18 -3.66 -1.49
C PRO A 40 7.63 -3.02 -0.22
N ILE A 41 7.33 -3.85 0.77
CA ILE A 41 6.85 -3.43 2.09
C ILE A 41 7.95 -3.70 3.11
N TYR A 42 8.33 -2.68 3.89
CA TYR A 42 9.29 -2.80 4.99
C TYR A 42 8.67 -2.47 6.35
N ASP A 43 9.36 -2.83 7.45
CA ASP A 43 8.94 -2.55 8.82
C ASP A 43 9.67 -1.36 9.47
N LYS A 44 10.03 -0.33 8.69
CA LYS A 44 10.84 0.81 9.13
C LYS A 44 10.21 2.19 8.87
N PRO A 45 8.96 2.45 9.30
CA PRO A 45 8.15 3.61 8.85
C PRO A 45 8.66 4.99 9.27
N TYR A 46 9.61 5.08 10.20
CA TYR A 46 10.18 6.35 10.67
C TYR A 46 11.60 6.60 10.15
N ASP A 47 12.11 5.72 9.29
CA ASP A 47 13.41 5.87 8.67
C ASP A 47 13.25 6.54 7.30
N GLN A 48 13.86 7.72 7.15
CA GLN A 48 13.75 8.51 5.92
C GLN A 48 14.29 7.74 4.70
N TYR A 49 15.36 6.97 4.87
CA TYR A 49 15.93 6.19 3.76
C TYR A 49 14.99 5.06 3.35
N ALA A 50 14.42 4.32 4.30
CA ALA A 50 13.45 3.26 4.01
C ALA A 50 12.20 3.78 3.29
N LEU A 51 11.72 4.98 3.61
CA LEU A 51 10.60 5.62 2.90
C LEU A 51 10.92 5.95 1.43
N THR A 52 12.21 6.11 1.08
CA THR A 52 12.63 6.26 -0.33
C THR A 52 12.73 4.94 -1.10
N LYS A 53 12.58 3.79 -0.42
CA LYS A 53 12.79 2.47 -1.01
C LYS A 53 11.53 1.63 -1.17
N GLY A 54 10.40 2.08 -0.64
CA GLY A 54 9.11 1.41 -0.83
C GLY A 54 8.08 1.81 0.21
N ALA A 55 7.01 1.02 0.27
CA ALA A 55 6.01 1.15 1.30
C ALA A 55 6.57 0.71 2.65
N ASN A 56 6.18 1.39 3.72
CA ASN A 56 6.53 1.00 5.08
C ASN A 56 5.26 0.73 5.88
N ARG A 57 5.29 -0.32 6.69
CA ARG A 57 4.17 -0.67 7.57
C ARG A 57 4.19 0.19 8.82
N LEU A 58 3.12 0.93 9.05
CA LEU A 58 2.85 1.59 10.34
C LEU A 58 2.09 0.62 11.26
N LYS A 59 2.51 0.50 12.52
CA LYS A 59 1.85 -0.39 13.48
C LYS A 59 0.60 0.29 14.08
N PRO A 60 -0.53 -0.43 14.16
CA PRO A 60 -1.74 0.07 14.81
C PRO A 60 -1.53 0.18 16.32
N VAL A 61 -2.44 0.90 16.96
CA VAL A 61 -2.45 1.10 18.40
C VAL A 61 -3.80 0.71 19.00
N ASP A 62 -3.79 0.27 20.25
CA ASP A 62 -5.01 0.05 21.02
C ASP A 62 -5.67 1.38 21.45
N GLN A 63 -6.73 1.27 22.24
CA GLN A 63 -7.47 2.43 22.75
C GLN A 63 -6.62 3.33 23.67
N ASN A 64 -5.56 2.78 24.27
CA ASN A 64 -4.63 3.44 25.17
C ASN A 64 -3.33 3.87 24.46
N GLN A 65 -3.29 3.82 23.12
CA GLN A 65 -2.14 4.15 22.27
C GLN A 65 -0.93 3.19 22.38
N ASN A 66 -1.12 2.00 22.98
CA ASN A 66 -0.06 0.99 22.99
C ASN A 66 0.09 0.39 21.58
N VAL A 67 1.33 0.28 21.12
CA VAL A 67 1.64 -0.30 19.81
C VAL A 67 1.32 -1.80 19.81
N LEU A 68 0.49 -2.21 18.85
CA LEU A 68 0.09 -3.60 18.68
C LEU A 68 1.00 -4.32 17.68
N THR A 69 1.06 -5.65 17.81
CA THR A 69 1.65 -6.52 16.79
C THR A 69 0.70 -6.55 15.60
N ALA A 70 1.06 -5.86 14.53
CA ALA A 70 0.31 -5.87 13.28
C ALA A 70 0.46 -7.21 12.55
N ASN A 71 -0.64 -7.88 12.25
CA ASN A 71 -0.68 -8.83 11.15
C ASN A 71 -1.24 -8.14 9.89
N ILE A 72 -1.04 -8.72 8.73
CA ILE A 72 -1.37 -8.09 7.43
C ILE A 72 -2.81 -8.38 6.96
N TRP A 73 -3.58 -9.17 7.71
CA TRP A 73 -4.89 -9.69 7.26
C TRP A 73 -6.00 -9.51 8.30
N SER A 74 -5.71 -8.94 9.46
CA SER A 74 -6.70 -8.58 10.47
C SER A 74 -6.44 -7.18 10.98
N GLY A 75 -7.53 -6.55 11.41
CA GLY A 75 -7.51 -5.18 11.90
C GLY A 75 -7.01 -4.18 10.89
N ASN A 76 -6.25 -3.19 11.36
CA ASN A 76 -5.85 -2.04 10.59
C ASN A 76 -4.43 -2.18 10.00
N LEU A 77 -4.32 -2.68 8.77
CA LEU A 77 -3.06 -2.67 8.02
C LEU A 77 -2.80 -1.28 7.44
N MET A 78 -1.73 -0.61 7.89
CA MET A 78 -1.34 0.71 7.37
C MET A 78 -0.03 0.63 6.60
N LEU A 79 -0.05 1.11 5.36
CA LEU A 79 1.11 1.23 4.50
C LEU A 79 1.33 2.69 4.13
N VAL A 80 2.54 3.21 4.37
CA VAL A 80 2.93 4.58 4.07
C VAL A 80 4.01 4.61 2.98
N ALA A 81 3.91 5.50 2.01
CA ALA A 81 4.99 5.81 1.07
C ALA A 81 4.85 7.26 0.57
N HIS A 82 5.90 7.78 -0.05
CA HIS A 82 5.90 9.14 -0.56
C HIS A 82 4.91 9.37 -1.71
N ASN A 83 4.49 10.64 -1.84
CA ASN A 83 3.86 11.22 -3.00
C ASN A 83 4.88 12.18 -3.62
N TYR A 84 5.04 12.09 -4.93
CA TYR A 84 5.93 12.90 -5.75
C TYR A 84 5.10 13.55 -6.85
N THR A 85 5.55 14.72 -7.28
CA THR A 85 4.88 15.53 -8.31
C THR A 85 4.86 14.90 -9.71
N ASP A 86 5.50 13.74 -9.90
CA ASP A 86 5.44 12.98 -11.16
C ASP A 86 4.15 12.13 -11.30
N GLY A 87 3.34 12.02 -10.24
CA GLY A 87 2.08 11.28 -10.25
C GLY A 87 2.20 9.76 -10.42
N THR A 88 3.42 9.20 -10.43
CA THR A 88 3.65 7.78 -10.79
C THR A 88 4.59 7.03 -9.85
N THR A 89 5.57 7.72 -9.25
CA THR A 89 6.53 7.10 -8.32
C THR A 89 5.88 6.81 -6.97
N MET A 90 6.20 5.70 -6.30
CA MET A 90 5.66 5.32 -5.00
C MET A 90 4.11 5.29 -4.96
N PHE A 91 3.50 6.08 -4.09
CA PHE A 91 2.05 6.18 -3.93
C PHE A 91 1.47 7.43 -4.59
N SER A 92 2.23 8.14 -5.42
CA SER A 92 1.77 9.37 -6.09
C SER A 92 0.50 9.19 -6.89
N ALA A 93 0.33 8.03 -7.56
CA ALA A 93 -0.85 7.71 -8.35
C ALA A 93 -2.15 7.58 -7.52
N LEU A 94 -2.07 7.60 -6.18
CA LEU A 94 -3.24 7.68 -5.30
C LEU A 94 -3.90 9.05 -5.31
N GLN A 95 -3.18 10.10 -5.69
CA GLN A 95 -3.76 11.43 -5.82
C GLN A 95 -4.43 11.58 -7.19
N GLN A 96 -5.74 11.78 -7.20
CA GLN A 96 -6.53 11.82 -8.44
C GLN A 96 -6.01 12.86 -9.44
N ASN A 97 -5.69 14.06 -8.96
CA ASN A 97 -5.17 15.16 -9.75
C ASN A 97 -3.81 15.56 -9.19
N THR A 98 -2.73 15.19 -9.88
CA THR A 98 -1.35 15.48 -9.46
C THR A 98 -1.15 16.95 -9.17
N GLY A 99 -0.60 17.28 -7.99
CA GLY A 99 -0.31 18.65 -7.59
C GLY A 99 -1.54 19.53 -7.33
N GLN A 100 -2.72 18.92 -7.15
CA GLN A 100 -3.96 19.62 -6.81
C GLN A 100 -4.59 19.05 -5.55
N VAL A 101 -5.05 19.94 -4.66
CA VAL A 101 -5.79 19.54 -3.45
C VAL A 101 -7.23 19.11 -3.76
N GLU A 102 -7.77 19.53 -4.90
CA GLU A 102 -9.07 19.05 -5.39
C GLU A 102 -8.93 17.65 -6.01
N PRO A 103 -9.92 16.75 -5.81
CA PRO A 103 -11.21 17.00 -5.20
C PRO A 103 -11.27 16.67 -3.69
N TYR A 104 -10.14 16.56 -3.00
CA TYR A 104 -10.11 16.22 -1.57
C TYR A 104 -10.52 17.38 -0.67
N ILE A 105 -10.18 18.61 -1.08
CA ILE A 105 -10.51 19.86 -0.39
C ILE A 105 -11.21 20.78 -1.39
N ILE A 106 -12.49 21.10 -1.18
CA ILE A 106 -13.25 22.05 -2.01
C ILE A 106 -13.75 23.17 -1.12
N ALA A 107 -13.48 24.42 -1.52
CA ALA A 107 -13.84 25.61 -0.75
C ALA A 107 -13.43 25.53 0.74
N GLY A 108 -12.23 24.97 1.01
CA GLY A 108 -11.67 24.80 2.35
C GLY A 108 -12.21 23.60 3.15
N ASN A 109 -13.21 22.87 2.62
CA ASN A 109 -13.81 21.73 3.30
C ASN A 109 -13.22 20.41 2.83
N VAL A 110 -12.80 19.58 3.78
CA VAL A 110 -12.38 18.19 3.52
C VAL A 110 -13.60 17.36 3.19
N GLN A 111 -13.53 16.59 2.11
CA GLN A 111 -14.57 15.64 1.72
C GLN A 111 -14.02 14.27 1.37
N LYS A 112 -14.90 13.26 1.38
CA LYS A 112 -14.56 11.93 0.89
C LYS A 112 -14.49 11.95 -0.64
N ASN A 113 -13.48 11.26 -1.17
CA ASN A 113 -13.32 11.02 -2.59
C ASN A 113 -13.56 9.52 -2.89
N TYR A 114 -14.26 9.21 -3.99
CA TYR A 114 -14.68 7.86 -4.35
C TYR A 114 -14.18 7.40 -5.73
N TRP A 115 -13.25 8.12 -6.37
CA TRP A 115 -12.78 7.77 -7.72
C TRP A 115 -12.11 6.38 -7.82
N LEU A 116 -11.55 5.86 -6.72
CA LEU A 116 -11.00 4.51 -6.61
C LEU A 116 -11.99 3.49 -6.06
N LYS A 117 -13.26 3.85 -5.79
CA LYS A 117 -14.23 2.92 -5.21
C LYS A 117 -14.39 1.68 -6.10
N GLY A 118 -14.31 0.50 -5.48
CA GLY A 118 -14.39 -0.79 -6.16
C GLY A 118 -13.08 -1.24 -6.81
N ARG A 119 -12.05 -0.40 -6.86
CA ARG A 119 -10.71 -0.80 -7.32
C ARG A 119 -10.02 -1.67 -6.27
N GLU A 120 -9.01 -2.40 -6.72
CA GLU A 120 -8.41 -3.47 -5.95
C GLU A 120 -6.97 -3.11 -5.56
N ALA A 121 -6.63 -3.47 -4.32
CA ALA A 121 -5.26 -3.47 -3.84
C ALA A 121 -4.93 -4.89 -3.36
N TYR A 122 -3.68 -5.30 -3.54
CA TYR A 122 -3.21 -6.62 -3.14
C TYR A 122 -1.97 -6.49 -2.28
N VAL A 123 -1.88 -7.33 -1.26
CA VAL A 123 -0.70 -7.45 -0.40
C VAL A 123 -0.28 -8.90 -0.38
N ALA A 124 0.91 -9.18 -0.89
CA ALA A 124 1.51 -10.51 -0.87
C ALA A 124 2.61 -10.57 0.18
N THR A 125 2.64 -11.66 0.95
CA THR A 125 3.71 -12.00 1.89
C THR A 125 4.11 -13.45 1.72
N GLU A 126 5.06 -13.92 2.53
CA GLU A 126 5.53 -15.29 2.49
C GLU A 126 4.40 -16.33 2.56
N ASP A 127 3.35 -16.08 3.33
CA ASP A 127 2.30 -17.08 3.56
C ASP A 127 1.07 -16.89 2.67
N PHE A 128 0.68 -15.65 2.40
CA PHE A 128 -0.63 -15.35 1.83
C PHE A 128 -0.60 -14.17 0.86
N VAL A 129 -1.62 -14.12 0.00
CA VAL A 129 -1.98 -12.92 -0.77
C VAL A 129 -3.36 -12.46 -0.37
N CYS A 130 -3.45 -11.22 0.10
CA CYS A 130 -4.69 -10.58 0.51
C CYS A 130 -5.16 -9.60 -0.56
N LYS A 131 -6.43 -9.70 -0.94
CA LYS A 131 -7.12 -8.77 -1.85
C LYS A 131 -8.01 -7.85 -1.02
N TYR A 132 -7.84 -6.55 -1.26
CA TYR A 132 -8.63 -5.49 -0.67
C TYR A 132 -9.42 -4.77 -1.76
N THR A 133 -10.65 -4.39 -1.45
CA THR A 133 -11.47 -3.53 -2.32
C THR A 133 -11.57 -2.15 -1.71
N ILE A 134 -11.16 -1.12 -2.47
CA ILE A 134 -11.13 0.27 -2.02
C ILE A 134 -12.57 0.79 -1.91
N GLU A 135 -12.87 1.41 -0.77
CA GLU A 135 -14.18 2.00 -0.49
C GLU A 135 -14.19 3.49 -0.80
N TYR A 136 -13.19 4.21 -0.29
CA TYR A 136 -13.06 5.66 -0.43
C TYR A 136 -11.64 6.13 -0.10
N GLN A 137 -11.39 7.39 -0.40
CA GLN A 137 -10.27 8.17 0.11
C GLN A 137 -10.78 9.33 0.98
N LYS A 138 -10.01 9.71 1.98
CA LYS A 138 -10.19 10.95 2.73
C LYS A 138 -8.84 11.62 2.93
N VAL A 139 -8.83 12.90 3.24
CA VAL A 139 -7.62 13.59 3.70
C VAL A 139 -7.72 13.92 5.18
N VAL A 140 -6.59 13.81 5.88
CA VAL A 140 -6.45 14.15 7.29
C VAL A 140 -5.19 14.97 7.50
N SER A 141 -5.10 15.70 8.60
CA SER A 141 -3.83 16.32 9.01
C SER A 141 -2.78 15.25 9.31
N GLU A 142 -1.50 15.55 9.08
CA GLU A 142 -0.39 14.70 9.47
C GLU A 142 -0.34 14.36 10.96
N TYR A 143 -0.95 15.19 11.81
CA TYR A 143 -1.03 14.99 13.26
C TYR A 143 -2.24 14.13 13.67
N ASP A 144 -3.09 13.71 12.74
CA ASP A 144 -4.24 12.86 13.04
C ASP A 144 -3.80 11.43 13.36
N ILE A 145 -3.49 11.19 14.63
CA ILE A 145 -3.12 9.86 15.13
C ILE A 145 -4.31 8.89 15.19
N SER A 146 -5.55 9.36 14.97
CA SER A 146 -6.73 8.49 15.08
C SER A 146 -6.76 7.42 13.98
N ILE A 147 -6.10 7.67 12.84
CA ILE A 147 -5.97 6.70 11.74
C ILE A 147 -5.22 5.43 12.19
N ARG A 148 -4.43 5.49 13.27
CA ARG A 148 -3.66 4.36 13.79
C ARG A 148 -4.46 3.43 14.70
N LYS A 149 -5.65 3.84 15.14
CA LYS A 149 -6.49 2.99 16.00
C LYS A 149 -6.79 1.69 15.29
N ASP A 150 -6.64 0.59 16.00
CA ASP A 150 -7.01 -0.72 15.48
C ASP A 150 -8.53 -0.88 15.38
N THR A 151 -8.97 -1.90 14.64
CA THR A 151 -10.39 -2.20 14.41
C THR A 151 -10.61 -3.71 14.37
N PRO A 152 -11.80 -4.22 14.74
CA PRO A 152 -12.13 -5.63 14.50
C PRO A 152 -12.25 -5.97 13.01
N ASN A 153 -12.45 -4.98 12.14
CA ASN A 153 -12.59 -5.20 10.70
C ASN A 153 -11.22 -5.28 10.03
N SER A 154 -11.01 -6.28 9.16
CA SER A 154 -9.82 -6.36 8.32
C SER A 154 -9.83 -5.29 7.23
N ILE A 155 -9.07 -4.21 7.43
CA ILE A 155 -8.96 -3.09 6.50
C ILE A 155 -7.51 -2.83 6.12
N ILE A 156 -7.34 -2.17 4.98
CA ILE A 156 -6.08 -1.53 4.58
C ILE A 156 -6.25 -0.01 4.53
N GLN A 157 -5.25 0.70 5.01
CA GLN A 157 -5.05 2.13 4.78
C GLN A 157 -3.74 2.34 4.04
N ILE A 158 -3.83 2.81 2.80
CA ILE A 158 -2.68 3.18 1.96
C ILE A 158 -2.55 4.70 2.01
N ILE A 159 -1.44 5.16 2.58
CA ILE A 159 -1.27 6.51 3.10
C ILE A 159 -0.13 7.22 2.38
N THR A 160 -0.39 8.44 1.92
CA THR A 160 0.63 9.28 1.30
C THR A 160 0.35 10.77 1.51
N CYS A 161 1.27 11.67 1.17
CA CYS A 161 1.04 13.12 1.28
C CYS A 161 -0.02 13.60 0.28
N LEU A 162 -0.69 14.71 0.57
CA LEU A 162 -1.50 15.43 -0.43
C LEU A 162 -0.63 16.52 -1.03
N GLU A 163 -0.20 16.43 -2.29
CA GLU A 163 0.60 17.49 -2.91
C GLU A 163 -0.30 18.62 -3.45
N PRO A 164 0.05 19.91 -3.29
CA PRO A 164 1.26 20.46 -2.65
C PRO A 164 1.12 20.74 -1.15
N LYS A 165 0.06 20.23 -0.51
CA LYS A 165 -0.28 20.47 0.89
C LYS A 165 0.30 19.37 1.79
N ASP A 166 1.60 19.46 2.03
CA ASP A 166 2.42 18.47 2.73
C ASP A 166 2.09 18.27 4.22
N ASP A 167 1.30 19.15 4.84
CA ASP A 167 0.73 18.96 6.20
C ASP A 167 -0.53 18.06 6.21
N MET A 168 -0.96 17.58 5.04
CA MET A 168 -2.11 16.70 4.87
C MET A 168 -1.70 15.34 4.27
N ARG A 169 -2.50 14.31 4.58
CA ARG A 169 -2.30 12.93 4.11
C ARG A 169 -3.54 12.43 3.40
N ILE A 170 -3.39 11.86 2.21
CA ILE A 170 -4.41 11.05 1.55
C ILE A 170 -4.43 9.67 2.22
N ILE A 171 -5.59 9.28 2.70
CA ILE A 171 -5.86 7.99 3.33
C ILE A 171 -6.79 7.20 2.40
N THR A 172 -6.25 6.20 1.71
CA THR A 172 -7.02 5.29 0.86
C THR A 172 -7.45 4.08 1.67
N VAL A 173 -8.76 3.90 1.87
CA VAL A 173 -9.31 2.87 2.74
C VAL A 173 -9.92 1.76 1.89
N GLY A 174 -9.57 0.50 2.19
CA GLY A 174 -10.17 -0.67 1.58
C GLY A 174 -10.47 -1.78 2.58
N ASN A 175 -11.46 -2.61 2.26
CA ASN A 175 -11.83 -3.78 3.06
C ASN A 175 -11.20 -5.04 2.49
N LEU A 176 -10.75 -5.96 3.35
CA LEU A 176 -10.31 -7.29 2.92
C LEU A 176 -11.50 -8.04 2.32
N THR A 177 -11.38 -8.46 1.06
CA THR A 177 -12.44 -9.20 0.35
C THR A 177 -12.05 -10.63 0.04
N LYS A 178 -10.76 -10.95 -0.05
CA LYS A 178 -10.29 -12.31 -0.26
C LYS A 178 -8.89 -12.51 0.33
N LYS A 179 -8.64 -13.72 0.81
CA LYS A 179 -7.31 -14.21 1.22
C LYS A 179 -7.03 -15.48 0.43
N TYR A 180 -5.85 -15.56 -0.17
CA TYR A 180 -5.35 -16.72 -0.90
C TYR A 180 -4.12 -17.28 -0.21
N THR A 181 -3.98 -18.60 -0.21
CA THR A 181 -2.68 -19.24 -0.11
C THR A 181 -1.96 -19.15 -1.46
N TRP A 182 -0.65 -19.35 -1.49
CA TRP A 182 0.12 -19.40 -2.74
C TRP A 182 -0.26 -20.57 -3.65
N ASP A 183 -0.84 -21.63 -3.11
CA ASP A 183 -1.25 -22.81 -3.90
C ASP A 183 -2.63 -22.61 -4.55
N GLU A 184 -3.46 -21.72 -4.01
CA GLU A 184 -4.84 -21.47 -4.46
C GLU A 184 -5.01 -20.16 -5.23
N ILE A 185 -3.96 -19.33 -5.29
CA ILE A 185 -4.03 -18.02 -5.92
C ILE A 185 -4.22 -18.16 -7.45
N PRO A 186 -5.15 -17.39 -8.06
CA PRO A 186 -5.23 -17.32 -9.51
C PRO A 186 -3.93 -16.79 -10.10
N PHE A 187 -3.46 -17.42 -11.18
CA PHE A 187 -2.21 -17.04 -11.84
C PHE A 187 -2.14 -15.55 -12.21
N ASP A 188 -3.24 -14.98 -12.72
CA ASP A 188 -3.30 -13.56 -13.09
C ASP A 188 -3.09 -12.61 -11.89
N VAL A 189 -3.46 -13.04 -10.68
CA VAL A 189 -3.21 -12.28 -9.45
C VAL A 189 -1.78 -12.47 -8.98
N ALA A 190 -1.25 -13.70 -9.03
CA ALA A 190 0.14 -13.97 -8.68
C ALA A 190 1.12 -13.16 -9.54
N LYS A 191 0.80 -13.00 -10.83
CA LYS A 191 1.60 -12.24 -11.80
C LYS A 191 1.87 -10.80 -11.37
N TYR A 192 0.99 -10.15 -10.60
CA TYR A 192 1.21 -8.79 -10.09
C TYR A 192 2.44 -8.64 -9.20
N PHE A 193 3.00 -9.74 -8.72
CA PHE A 193 4.18 -9.74 -7.85
C PHE A 193 5.45 -10.23 -8.57
N ASP A 194 5.37 -10.45 -9.88
CA ASP A 194 6.53 -10.73 -10.70
C ASP A 194 7.24 -9.42 -11.08
N ASN A 195 8.36 -9.14 -10.42
CA ASN A 195 9.14 -7.92 -10.62
C ASN A 195 9.79 -7.79 -12.01
N GLU A 196 9.89 -8.87 -12.79
CA GLU A 196 10.36 -8.78 -14.18
C GLU A 196 9.26 -8.21 -15.11
N ILE A 197 8.00 -8.42 -14.72
CA ILE A 197 6.83 -7.99 -15.47
C ILE A 197 6.33 -6.62 -14.96
N TYR A 198 6.25 -6.49 -13.64
CA TYR A 198 5.81 -5.30 -12.94
C TYR A 198 6.93 -4.82 -12.01
N PRO A 199 7.93 -4.10 -12.55
CA PRO A 199 9.03 -3.60 -11.75
C PRO A 199 8.51 -2.61 -10.70
N PHE A 200 9.21 -2.53 -9.58
CA PHE A 200 8.83 -1.61 -8.52
C PHE A 200 8.89 -0.16 -9.00
N ASN A 201 7.84 0.61 -8.72
CA ASN A 201 7.77 2.02 -9.08
C ASN A 201 8.47 2.90 -8.01
N VAL A 202 9.72 2.58 -7.69
CA VAL A 202 10.57 3.29 -6.72
C VAL A 202 11.60 4.18 -7.41
N ARG A 203 12.26 5.05 -6.63
CA ARG A 203 13.32 5.97 -7.12
C ARG A 203 14.74 5.44 -6.86
#